data_AF-A0A0D1Z230-F1
#
_entry.id   AF-A0A0D1Z230-F1
#
_cell.length_a   1.000
_cell.length_b   1.000
_cell.length_c   1.000
_cell.angle_alpha   90.00
_cell.angle_beta   90.00
_cell.angle_gamma   90.00
#
_symmetry.space_group_name_H-M   'P 1'
#
loop_
_entity.id
_entity.type
_entity.pdbx_description
1 polymer ?
#
loop_
_entity_poly.entity_id
_entity_poly.type
_entity_poly.pdbx_seq_one_letter_code
_entity_poly.pdbx_strand_id
1 'polypeptide(L)'
;MSWFPFLSSQTASTTSNSSLTTEEQQMPDLDNSAIQEYNFDDIADKFDDFQKELQKADARLSQHQADIQELNEALRSKSRDLASREKTLLKVTKENERLSADLKKERRQYSESQSRLKAQHASALAREKGLCAQLQEVYKTQTESLNNLEARYVNAKFDLEYLKCVAEPRAQAPTLSGRHSEILLPPQPFVVVLVDGDAYDWAPEIFAHAFDSKGAPVVARNIAEHQTPGSIAASRIRQQVLAYILETKGQIPGSSKIITRVFCNMNGYESHLNLPAKRMNRSPRTFALDFTQKMPLFDYFDAGRGKERVDDKIRGEFMPL
;
A
#
# COMPACT_ATOMS: atom_id res chain seq x y z
N MET A 1 1.34 -36.47 -15.66
CA MET A 1 0.69 -36.86 -16.94
C MET A 1 1.80 -36.96 -17.98
N SER A 2 2.24 -38.19 -18.27
CA SER A 2 3.42 -38.50 -19.08
C SER A 2 3.00 -38.94 -20.47
N TRP A 3 3.33 -38.14 -21.49
CA TRP A 3 3.14 -38.50 -22.90
C TRP A 3 4.43 -38.16 -23.65
N PHE A 4 5.18 -39.19 -24.02
CA PHE A 4 6.00 -39.24 -25.24
C PHE A 4 6.17 -40.72 -25.62
N PRO A 5 5.84 -41.13 -26.86
CA PRO A 5 6.13 -42.46 -27.34
C PRO A 5 7.56 -42.55 -27.88
N PHE A 6 8.16 -43.69 -27.58
CA PHE A 6 9.45 -44.18 -28.01
C PHE A 6 9.36 -44.59 -29.50
N LEU A 7 10.07 -43.90 -30.39
CA LEU A 7 10.23 -44.33 -31.78
C LEU A 7 11.43 -45.28 -31.86
N SER A 8 11.12 -46.56 -31.86
CA SER A 8 12.00 -47.66 -32.21
C SER A 8 12.17 -47.70 -33.73
N SER A 9 13.38 -47.44 -34.22
CA SER A 9 13.73 -47.70 -35.62
C SER A 9 14.03 -49.19 -35.79
N GLN A 10 13.05 -49.92 -36.32
CA GLN A 10 13.25 -51.25 -36.87
C GLN A 10 14.20 -51.17 -38.08
N THR A 11 15.32 -51.87 -38.00
CA THR A 11 16.15 -52.21 -39.17
C THR A 11 15.42 -53.29 -39.97
N ALA A 12 14.80 -52.91 -41.08
CA ALA A 12 14.32 -53.86 -42.07
C ALA A 12 15.51 -54.34 -42.91
N SER A 13 16.06 -55.50 -42.57
CA SER A 13 16.90 -56.31 -43.45
C SER A 13 16.00 -57.05 -44.43
N THR A 14 15.89 -56.56 -45.67
CA THR A 14 15.24 -57.29 -46.76
C THR A 14 16.30 -58.01 -47.57
N THR A 15 16.61 -59.23 -47.16
CA THR A 15 17.31 -60.22 -47.98
C THR A 15 16.28 -60.87 -48.90
N SER A 16 16.16 -60.38 -50.14
CA SER A 16 15.38 -61.07 -51.16
C SER A 16 16.30 -61.99 -51.96
N ASN A 17 16.36 -63.25 -51.54
CA ASN A 17 16.76 -64.37 -52.38
C ASN A 17 15.71 -64.52 -53.50
N SER A 18 16.07 -64.19 -54.75
CA SER A 18 15.33 -64.64 -55.93
C SER A 18 16.07 -65.83 -56.53
N SER A 19 15.45 -66.99 -56.32
CA SER A 19 15.73 -68.29 -56.92
C SER A 19 15.90 -68.22 -58.44
N LEU A 20 16.96 -68.86 -58.93
CA LEU A 20 17.16 -69.21 -60.33
C LEU A 20 15.99 -70.08 -60.82
N THR A 21 15.28 -69.60 -61.83
CA THR A 21 14.51 -70.42 -62.76
C THR A 21 15.28 -70.46 -64.07
N THR A 22 15.84 -71.62 -64.36
CA THR A 22 16.39 -72.00 -65.66
C THR A 22 15.24 -72.12 -66.65
N GLU A 23 15.01 -71.11 -67.48
CA GLU A 23 14.29 -71.29 -68.75
C GLU A 23 15.33 -71.50 -69.85
N GLU A 24 15.34 -72.72 -70.41
CA GLU A 24 15.98 -73.02 -71.69
C GLU A 24 15.36 -72.14 -72.78
N GLN A 25 16.05 -71.07 -73.14
CA GLN A 25 15.79 -70.36 -74.39
C GLN A 25 16.54 -71.04 -75.54
N GLN A 26 15.73 -71.68 -76.36
CA GLN A 26 16.04 -72.23 -77.67
C GLN A 26 16.78 -71.21 -78.54
N MET A 27 17.97 -71.57 -79.01
CA MET A 27 18.76 -70.84 -79.99
C MET A 27 17.94 -70.64 -81.28
N PRO A 28 17.73 -69.40 -81.77
CA PRO A 28 17.35 -69.17 -83.14
C PRO A 28 18.61 -69.20 -84.03
N ASP A 29 18.43 -69.80 -85.20
CA ASP A 29 19.41 -69.91 -86.28
C ASP A 29 20.17 -68.59 -86.54
N LEU A 30 21.49 -68.75 -86.75
CA LEU A 30 22.40 -67.72 -87.22
C LEU A 30 22.05 -67.34 -88.66
N ASP A 31 21.16 -66.36 -88.82
CA ASP A 31 21.01 -65.65 -90.09
C ASP A 31 22.04 -64.50 -90.16
N ASN A 32 23.05 -64.72 -91.00
CA ASN A 32 24.31 -63.99 -91.06
C ASN A 32 24.22 -62.79 -92.01
N SER A 33 23.19 -61.93 -91.85
CA SER A 33 22.94 -60.80 -92.76
C SER A 33 22.41 -59.52 -92.10
N ALA A 34 23.00 -59.13 -90.97
CA ALA A 34 22.96 -57.75 -90.51
C ALA A 34 24.12 -57.50 -89.55
N ILE A 35 25.36 -57.55 -90.06
CA ILE A 35 26.45 -56.81 -89.41
C ILE A 35 26.10 -55.33 -89.65
N GLN A 36 25.28 -54.77 -88.76
CA GLN A 36 25.32 -53.33 -88.52
C GLN A 36 26.78 -53.04 -88.23
N GLU A 37 27.40 -52.27 -89.11
CA GLU A 37 28.74 -51.74 -88.97
C GLU A 37 28.73 -50.92 -87.68
N TYR A 38 29.04 -51.58 -86.56
CA TYR A 38 29.18 -50.94 -85.27
C TYR A 38 30.37 -50.00 -85.40
N ASN A 39 30.07 -48.73 -85.63
CA ASN A 39 31.08 -47.70 -85.68
C ASN A 39 31.73 -47.63 -84.29
N PHE A 40 32.97 -48.11 -84.20
CA PHE A 40 33.73 -48.12 -82.94
C PHE A 40 33.87 -46.71 -82.36
N ASP A 41 33.85 -45.68 -83.22
CA ASP A 41 33.86 -44.28 -82.81
C ASP A 41 32.58 -43.91 -82.04
N ASP A 42 31.39 -44.35 -82.48
CA ASP A 42 30.13 -44.09 -81.77
C ASP A 42 30.06 -44.81 -80.41
N ILE A 43 30.71 -45.97 -80.29
CA ILE A 43 30.82 -46.71 -79.03
C ILE A 43 31.79 -45.99 -78.08
N ALA A 44 32.91 -45.50 -78.60
CA ALA A 44 33.89 -44.74 -77.83
C ALA A 44 33.29 -43.43 -77.29
N ASP A 45 32.54 -42.69 -78.11
CA ASP A 45 31.85 -41.47 -77.69
C ASP A 45 30.82 -41.75 -76.58
N LYS A 46 30.04 -42.84 -76.70
CA LYS A 46 29.10 -43.26 -75.65
C LYS A 46 29.80 -43.70 -74.37
N PHE A 47 30.94 -44.37 -74.48
CA PHE A 47 31.75 -44.77 -73.33
C PHE A 47 32.29 -43.54 -72.59
N ASP A 48 32.80 -42.56 -73.33
CA ASP A 48 33.26 -41.28 -72.77
C ASP A 48 32.12 -40.52 -72.08
N ASP A 49 30.92 -40.53 -72.66
CA ASP A 49 29.73 -39.91 -72.05
C ASP A 49 29.29 -40.65 -70.77
N PHE A 50 29.28 -41.98 -70.76
CA PHE A 50 29.02 -42.75 -69.54
C PHE A 50 30.10 -42.54 -68.48
N GLN A 51 31.36 -42.42 -68.88
CA GLN A 51 32.46 -42.14 -67.95
C GLN A 51 32.30 -40.75 -67.33
N LYS A 52 31.91 -39.73 -68.11
CA LYS A 52 31.57 -38.39 -67.60
C LYS A 52 30.37 -38.42 -66.67
N GLU A 53 29.34 -39.21 -66.99
CA GLU A 53 28.14 -39.34 -66.16
C GLU A 53 28.45 -40.04 -64.82
N LEU A 54 29.26 -41.10 -64.84
CA LEU A 54 29.75 -41.78 -63.64
C LEU A 54 30.56 -40.84 -62.75
N GLN A 55 31.48 -40.06 -63.33
CA GLN A 55 32.24 -39.05 -62.58
C GLN A 55 31.33 -37.98 -61.95
N LYS A 56 30.30 -37.53 -62.66
CA LYS A 56 29.31 -36.59 -62.10
C LYS A 56 28.50 -37.23 -60.97
N ALA A 57 28.14 -38.51 -61.09
CA ALA A 57 27.44 -39.24 -60.05
C ALA A 57 28.31 -39.41 -58.79
N ASP A 58 29.58 -39.77 -58.95
CA ASP A 58 30.54 -39.90 -57.83
C ASP A 58 30.78 -38.57 -57.12
N ALA A 59 30.87 -37.46 -57.87
CA ALA A 59 30.97 -36.12 -57.30
C ALA A 59 29.72 -35.76 -56.47
N ARG A 60 28.52 -36.10 -56.97
CA ARG A 60 27.26 -35.89 -56.23
C ARG A 60 27.18 -36.75 -54.97
N LEU A 61 27.59 -38.02 -55.05
CA LEU A 61 27.64 -38.92 -53.89
C LEU A 61 28.60 -38.39 -52.82
N SER A 62 29.78 -37.91 -53.22
CA SER A 62 30.75 -37.30 -52.32
C SER A 62 30.19 -36.06 -51.64
N GLN A 63 29.48 -35.20 -52.40
CA GLN A 63 28.79 -34.03 -51.84
C GLN A 63 27.71 -34.43 -50.84
N HIS A 64 26.84 -35.39 -51.18
CA HIS A 64 25.79 -35.86 -50.28
C HIS A 64 26.36 -36.50 -49.01
N GLN A 65 27.48 -37.21 -49.10
CA GLN A 65 28.17 -37.74 -47.93
C GLN A 65 28.67 -36.61 -47.00
N ALA A 66 29.21 -35.53 -47.57
CA ALA A 66 29.63 -34.36 -46.80
C ALA A 66 28.42 -33.67 -46.12
N ASP A 67 27.34 -33.46 -46.86
CA ASP A 67 26.10 -32.84 -46.33
C ASP A 67 25.51 -33.69 -45.17
N ILE A 68 25.50 -35.03 -45.33
CA ILE A 68 25.03 -35.95 -44.27
C ILE A 68 25.93 -35.85 -43.02
N GLN A 69 27.24 -35.73 -43.18
CA GLN A 69 28.15 -35.55 -42.05
C GLN A 69 27.89 -34.22 -41.33
N GLU A 70 27.69 -33.13 -42.07
CA GLU A 70 27.37 -31.82 -41.51
C GLU A 70 26.04 -31.85 -40.73
N LEU A 71 24.99 -32.43 -41.32
CA LEU A 71 23.69 -32.58 -40.67
C LEU A 71 23.78 -33.43 -39.39
N ASN A 72 24.56 -34.50 -39.40
CA ASN A 72 24.77 -35.34 -38.23
C ASN A 72 25.49 -34.60 -37.11
N GLU A 73 26.50 -33.77 -37.42
CA GLU A 73 27.19 -32.98 -36.40
C GLU A 73 26.28 -31.87 -35.84
N ALA A 74 25.51 -31.20 -36.71
CA ALA A 74 24.51 -30.23 -36.28
C ALA A 74 23.46 -30.86 -35.36
N LEU A 75 22.97 -32.07 -35.69
CA LEU A 75 22.03 -32.82 -34.86
C LEU A 75 22.64 -33.16 -33.50
N ARG A 76 23.88 -33.66 -33.47
CA ARG A 76 24.59 -33.96 -32.21
C ARG A 76 24.78 -32.71 -31.35
N SER A 77 25.11 -31.58 -31.95
CA SER A 77 25.21 -30.30 -31.23
C SER A 77 23.85 -29.92 -30.62
N LYS A 78 22.77 -29.98 -31.40
CA LYS A 78 21.42 -29.66 -30.90
C LYS A 78 20.95 -30.60 -29.79
N SER A 79 21.26 -31.89 -29.88
CA SER A 79 20.95 -32.85 -28.81
C SER A 79 21.70 -32.53 -27.51
N ARG A 80 22.97 -32.13 -27.59
CA ARG A 80 23.74 -31.67 -26.40
C ARG A 80 23.12 -30.41 -25.79
N ASP A 81 22.77 -29.43 -26.63
CA ASP A 81 22.12 -28.20 -26.18
C ASP A 81 20.79 -28.49 -25.49
N LEU A 82 19.97 -29.36 -26.07
CA LEU A 82 18.67 -29.74 -25.52
C LEU A 82 18.83 -30.41 -24.15
N ALA A 83 19.75 -31.37 -24.00
CA ALA A 83 20.04 -32.01 -22.72
C ALA A 83 20.50 -30.99 -21.65
N SER A 84 21.31 -29.99 -22.04
CA SER A 84 21.75 -28.93 -21.13
C SER A 84 20.58 -28.04 -20.65
N ARG A 85 19.64 -27.74 -21.55
CA ARG A 85 18.43 -26.96 -21.25
C ARG A 85 17.47 -27.73 -20.36
N GLU A 86 17.26 -29.02 -20.61
CA GLU A 86 16.43 -29.89 -19.76
C GLU A 86 16.96 -29.95 -18.33
N LYS A 87 18.27 -30.08 -18.15
CA LYS A 87 18.90 -30.05 -16.82
C LYS A 87 18.67 -28.72 -16.11
N THR A 88 18.77 -27.61 -16.84
CA THR A 88 18.53 -26.26 -16.29
C THR A 88 17.06 -26.08 -15.91
N LEU A 89 16.14 -26.51 -16.78
CA LEU A 89 14.70 -26.45 -16.54
C LEU A 89 14.33 -27.25 -15.29
N LEU A 90 14.86 -28.46 -15.13
CA LEU A 90 14.62 -29.27 -13.94
C LEU A 90 15.08 -28.57 -12.66
N LYS A 91 16.24 -27.88 -12.69
CA LYS A 91 16.74 -27.12 -11.54
C LYS A 91 15.79 -25.97 -11.18
N VAL A 92 15.38 -25.19 -12.18
CA VAL A 92 14.46 -24.05 -11.99
C VAL A 92 13.10 -24.52 -11.50
N THR A 93 12.57 -25.64 -12.01
CA THR A 93 11.30 -26.19 -11.55
C THR A 93 11.35 -26.57 -10.07
N LYS A 94 12.41 -27.26 -9.62
CA LYS A 94 12.60 -27.59 -8.21
C LYS A 94 12.70 -26.36 -7.31
N GLU A 95 13.38 -25.32 -7.79
CA GLU A 95 13.50 -24.05 -7.07
C GLU A 95 12.14 -23.33 -6.96
N ASN A 96 11.36 -23.29 -8.04
CA ASN A 96 10.01 -22.73 -8.04
C ASN A 96 9.06 -23.49 -7.09
N GLU A 97 9.13 -24.82 -7.04
CA GLU A 97 8.35 -25.63 -6.10
C GLU A 97 8.71 -25.29 -4.65
N ARG A 98 10.01 -25.15 -4.35
CA ARG A 98 10.49 -24.75 -3.02
C ARG A 98 9.99 -23.36 -2.65
N LEU A 99 10.17 -22.36 -3.53
CA LEU A 99 9.72 -20.98 -3.28
C LEU A 99 8.20 -20.91 -3.11
N SER A 100 7.43 -21.68 -3.88
CA SER A 100 5.98 -21.77 -3.74
C SER A 100 5.56 -22.34 -2.37
N ALA A 101 6.26 -23.36 -1.88
CA ALA A 101 6.03 -23.92 -0.54
C ALA A 101 6.35 -22.92 0.57
N ASP A 102 7.47 -22.19 0.45
CA ASP A 102 7.89 -21.16 1.40
C ASP A 102 6.88 -20.01 1.45
N LEU A 103 6.43 -19.49 0.29
CA LEU A 103 5.39 -18.46 0.21
C LEU A 103 4.07 -18.91 0.85
N LYS A 104 3.69 -20.18 0.67
CA LYS A 104 2.48 -20.73 1.29
C LYS A 104 2.60 -20.79 2.81
N LYS A 105 3.79 -21.12 3.33
CA LYS A 105 4.08 -21.12 4.78
C LYS A 105 4.03 -19.71 5.35
N GLU A 106 4.67 -18.75 4.69
CA GLU A 106 4.69 -17.35 5.12
C GLU A 106 3.29 -16.72 5.13
N ARG A 107 2.48 -16.99 4.09
CA ARG A 107 1.07 -16.53 4.06
C ARG A 107 0.24 -17.07 5.22
N ARG A 108 0.46 -18.32 5.63
CA ARG A 108 -0.21 -18.91 6.80
C ARG A 108 0.22 -18.21 8.09
N GLN A 109 1.53 -18.04 8.28
CA GLN A 109 2.07 -17.34 9.45
C GLN A 109 1.57 -15.90 9.54
N TYR A 110 1.53 -15.18 8.41
CA TYR A 110 0.99 -13.83 8.36
C TYR A 110 -0.49 -13.77 8.76
N SER A 111 -1.30 -14.70 8.24
CA SER A 111 -2.73 -14.80 8.59
C SER A 111 -2.95 -15.09 10.08
N GLU A 112 -2.15 -16.01 10.65
CA GLU A 112 -2.20 -16.35 12.08
C GLU A 112 -1.81 -15.15 12.94
N SER A 113 -0.71 -14.48 12.62
CA SER A 113 -0.24 -13.27 13.31
C SER A 113 -1.27 -12.14 13.25
N GLN A 114 -1.89 -11.92 12.09
CA GLN A 114 -2.95 -10.92 11.93
C GLN A 114 -4.18 -11.26 12.79
N SER A 115 -4.56 -12.54 12.85
CA SER A 115 -5.69 -13.00 13.67
C SER A 115 -5.40 -12.83 15.17
N ARG A 116 -4.17 -13.13 15.60
CA ARG A 116 -3.71 -12.91 16.99
C ARG A 116 -3.74 -11.43 17.36
N LEU A 117 -3.23 -10.55 16.50
CA LEU A 117 -3.23 -9.11 16.73
C LEU A 117 -4.66 -8.56 16.87
N LYS A 118 -5.58 -8.99 15.99
CA LYS A 118 -7.00 -8.60 16.09
C LYS A 118 -7.63 -9.06 17.40
N ALA A 119 -7.37 -10.30 17.83
CA ALA A 119 -7.89 -10.83 19.08
C ALA A 119 -7.32 -10.08 20.30
N GLN A 120 -6.02 -9.79 20.31
CA GLN A 120 -5.37 -9.00 21.36
C GLN A 120 -5.93 -7.58 21.43
N HIS A 121 -6.11 -6.91 20.28
CA HIS A 121 -6.69 -5.58 20.23
C HIS A 121 -8.14 -5.58 20.75
N ALA A 122 -8.96 -6.56 20.34
CA ALA A 122 -10.33 -6.69 20.84
C ALA A 122 -10.37 -6.91 22.36
N SER A 123 -9.49 -7.75 22.89
CA SER A 123 -9.37 -7.99 24.34
C SER A 123 -8.89 -6.75 25.10
N ALA A 124 -7.92 -6.00 24.56
CA ALA A 124 -7.44 -4.75 25.16
C ALA A 124 -8.55 -3.70 25.21
N LEU A 125 -9.29 -3.52 24.10
CA LEU A 125 -10.41 -2.59 24.02
C LEU A 125 -11.54 -2.96 25.01
N ALA A 126 -11.83 -4.25 25.16
CA ALA A 126 -12.82 -4.71 26.14
C ALA A 126 -12.39 -4.40 27.58
N ARG A 127 -11.10 -4.59 27.90
CA ARG A 127 -10.54 -4.24 29.22
C ARG A 127 -10.59 -2.74 29.49
N GLU A 128 -10.22 -1.92 28.50
CA GLU A 128 -10.27 -0.46 28.60
C GLU A 128 -11.69 0.04 28.85
N LYS A 129 -12.67 -0.47 28.09
CA LYS A 129 -14.09 -0.16 28.32
C LYS A 129 -14.56 -0.55 29.72
N GLY A 130 -14.13 -1.72 30.22
CA GLY A 130 -14.42 -2.16 31.57
C GLY A 130 -13.85 -1.22 32.64
N LEU A 131 -12.59 -0.79 32.49
CA LEU A 131 -11.95 0.17 33.38
C LEU A 131 -12.64 1.54 33.35
N CYS A 132 -13.01 2.05 32.16
CA CYS A 132 -13.76 3.29 32.05
C CYS A 132 -15.11 3.22 32.77
N ALA A 133 -15.85 2.11 32.64
CA ALA A 133 -17.11 1.91 33.34
C ALA A 133 -16.92 1.90 34.87
N GLN A 134 -15.87 1.21 35.36
CA GLN A 134 -15.53 1.19 36.79
C GLN A 134 -15.17 2.58 37.30
N LEU A 135 -14.33 3.32 36.57
CA LEU A 135 -13.96 4.69 36.95
C LEU A 135 -15.17 5.61 36.96
N GLN A 136 -16.05 5.53 35.97
CA GLN A 136 -17.27 6.32 35.90
C GLN A 136 -18.18 6.07 37.10
N GLU A 137 -18.33 4.81 37.53
CA GLU A 137 -19.11 4.48 38.71
C GLU A 137 -18.49 5.06 39.99
N VAL A 138 -17.16 4.93 40.16
CA VAL A 138 -16.45 5.52 41.31
C VAL A 138 -16.63 7.04 41.35
N TYR A 139 -16.46 7.72 40.22
CA TYR A 139 -16.66 9.17 40.14
C TYR A 139 -18.09 9.57 40.51
N LYS A 140 -19.09 8.80 40.06
CA LYS A 140 -20.49 9.04 40.39
C LYS A 140 -20.72 8.91 41.90
N THR A 141 -20.30 7.80 42.51
CA THR A 141 -20.44 7.58 43.96
C THR A 141 -19.72 8.66 44.78
N GLN A 142 -18.52 9.05 44.36
CA GLN A 142 -17.75 10.10 45.02
C GLN A 142 -18.45 11.46 44.93
N THR A 143 -19.03 11.79 43.78
CA THR A 143 -19.78 13.03 43.57
C THR A 143 -21.04 13.07 44.45
N GLU A 144 -21.79 11.96 44.51
CA GLU A 144 -22.96 11.84 45.39
C GLU A 144 -22.60 12.01 46.87
N SER A 145 -21.47 11.42 47.30
CA SER A 145 -20.95 11.56 48.65
C SER A 145 -20.58 13.02 48.99
N LEU A 146 -19.89 13.71 48.08
CA LEU A 146 -19.53 15.11 48.24
C LEU A 146 -20.76 16.02 48.31
N ASN A 147 -21.74 15.82 47.43
CA ASN A 147 -22.99 16.59 47.44
C ASN A 147 -23.75 16.40 48.77
N ASN A 148 -23.77 15.18 49.31
CA ASN A 148 -24.40 14.91 50.60
C ASN A 148 -23.62 15.56 51.77
N LEU A 149 -22.29 15.55 51.73
CA LEU A 149 -21.47 16.25 52.71
C LEU A 149 -21.68 17.76 52.65
N GLU A 150 -21.75 18.34 51.46
CA GLU A 150 -22.02 19.76 51.23
C GLU A 150 -23.40 20.15 51.76
N ALA A 151 -24.44 19.36 51.47
CA ALA A 151 -25.79 19.59 52.01
C ALA A 151 -25.81 19.60 53.54
N ARG A 152 -25.12 18.65 54.18
CA ARG A 152 -24.97 18.60 55.64
C ARG A 152 -24.20 19.79 56.19
N TYR A 153 -23.15 20.23 55.49
CA TYR A 153 -22.38 21.41 55.87
C TYR A 153 -23.22 22.69 55.80
N VAL A 154 -24.01 22.87 54.73
CA VAL A 154 -24.91 24.01 54.58
C VAL A 154 -25.96 24.04 55.69
N ASN A 155 -26.58 22.89 56.01
CA ASN A 155 -27.55 22.81 57.11
C ASN A 155 -26.90 23.13 58.47
N ALA A 156 -25.74 22.54 58.77
CA ALA A 156 -25.04 22.83 60.03
C ALA A 156 -24.61 24.30 60.15
N LYS A 157 -24.23 24.94 59.03
CA LYS A 157 -23.94 26.38 58.99
C LYS A 157 -25.18 27.21 59.26
N PHE A 158 -26.32 26.86 58.67
CA PHE A 158 -27.60 27.51 58.91
C PHE A 158 -28.02 27.40 60.39
N ASP A 159 -27.91 26.22 60.99
CA ASP A 159 -28.21 26.00 62.42
C ASP A 159 -27.32 26.86 63.32
N LEU A 160 -26.04 27.01 62.97
CA LEU A 160 -25.08 27.84 63.70
C LEU A 160 -25.43 29.34 63.59
N GLU A 161 -25.80 29.81 62.40
CA GLU A 161 -26.30 31.19 62.22
C GLU A 161 -27.59 31.43 63.00
N TYR A 162 -28.53 30.48 62.99
CA TYR A 162 -29.75 30.55 63.80
C TYR A 162 -29.42 30.66 65.29
N LEU A 163 -28.52 29.81 65.80
CA LEU A 163 -28.08 29.85 67.19
C LEU A 163 -27.40 31.17 67.56
N LYS A 164 -26.59 31.77 66.68
CA LYS A 164 -26.01 33.10 66.89
C LYS A 164 -27.10 34.18 67.04
N CYS A 165 -28.12 34.15 66.18
CA CYS A 165 -29.24 35.09 66.26
C CYS A 165 -30.07 34.95 67.55
N VAL A 166 -30.17 33.73 68.10
CA VAL A 166 -30.92 33.47 69.34
C VAL A 166 -30.07 33.73 70.60
N ALA A 167 -28.74 33.54 70.51
CA ALA A 167 -27.82 33.67 71.63
C ALA A 167 -27.27 35.09 71.84
N GLU A 168 -27.39 36.01 70.87
CA GLU A 168 -26.99 37.41 71.06
C GLU A 168 -28.13 38.28 71.63
N PRO A 169 -28.01 38.81 72.86
CA PRO A 169 -28.84 39.92 73.30
C PRO A 169 -28.37 41.18 72.57
N ARG A 170 -29.07 41.51 71.49
CA ARG A 170 -29.26 42.85 70.88
C ARG A 170 -28.16 43.86 71.20
N ALA A 171 -27.10 43.87 70.40
CA ALA A 171 -26.30 45.07 70.19
C ALA A 171 -25.86 45.15 68.72
N GLN A 172 -26.27 46.26 68.09
CA GLN A 172 -25.74 46.85 66.86
C GLN A 172 -26.37 46.40 65.53
N ALA A 173 -27.06 47.38 64.94
CA ALA A 173 -27.49 47.40 63.55
C ALA A 173 -26.30 47.53 62.59
N PRO A 174 -26.36 46.90 61.42
CA PRO A 174 -25.61 47.35 60.26
C PRO A 174 -26.53 47.91 59.18
N THR A 175 -26.20 49.15 58.84
CA THR A 175 -26.51 49.91 57.63
C THR A 175 -26.62 49.07 56.35
N LEU A 176 -27.74 49.25 55.66
CA LEU A 176 -27.91 49.00 54.24
C LEU A 176 -26.85 49.79 53.45
N SER A 177 -25.89 49.08 52.85
CA SER A 177 -25.05 49.59 51.78
C SER A 177 -24.96 48.51 50.71
N GLY A 178 -26.01 48.43 49.90
CA GLY A 178 -26.01 47.70 48.64
C GLY A 178 -25.09 48.41 47.65
N ARG A 179 -23.79 48.14 47.74
CA ARG A 179 -22.87 48.35 46.63
C ARG A 179 -23.11 47.22 45.64
N HIS A 180 -23.64 47.57 44.47
CA HIS A 180 -23.47 46.80 43.24
C HIS A 180 -21.96 46.60 43.05
N SER A 181 -21.45 45.49 43.57
CA SER A 181 -20.16 44.98 43.17
C SER A 181 -20.42 44.43 41.78
N GLU A 182 -20.10 45.22 40.75
CA GLU A 182 -19.83 44.66 39.44
C GLU A 182 -18.91 43.46 39.69
N ILE A 183 -19.44 42.26 39.49
CA ILE A 183 -18.67 41.03 39.60
C ILE A 183 -17.69 41.10 38.44
N LEU A 184 -16.53 41.70 38.69
CA LEU A 184 -15.39 41.65 37.80
C LEU A 184 -15.02 40.18 37.69
N LEU A 185 -15.50 39.54 36.62
CA LEU A 185 -15.14 38.15 36.34
C LEU A 185 -13.61 38.06 36.35
N PRO A 186 -13.03 37.09 37.08
CA PRO A 186 -11.59 36.95 37.12
C PRO A 186 -11.07 36.77 35.69
N PRO A 187 -9.97 37.46 35.31
CA PRO A 187 -9.42 37.36 33.97
C PRO A 187 -9.11 35.89 33.66
N GLN A 188 -9.73 35.37 32.60
CA GLN A 188 -9.48 34.00 32.17
C GLN A 188 -8.23 33.97 31.28
N PRO A 189 -7.18 33.23 31.65
CA PRO A 189 -5.99 33.14 30.83
C PRO A 189 -6.31 32.46 29.49
N PHE A 190 -5.61 32.85 28.44
CA PHE A 190 -5.75 32.25 27.12
C PHE A 190 -4.39 32.15 26.41
N VAL A 191 -4.29 31.18 25.51
CA VAL A 191 -3.16 30.96 24.62
C VAL A 191 -3.65 31.19 23.19
N VAL A 192 -2.92 32.02 22.43
CA VAL A 192 -3.19 32.25 21.01
C VAL A 192 -2.16 31.49 20.19
N VAL A 193 -2.65 30.68 19.27
CA VAL A 193 -1.85 29.90 18.32
C VAL A 193 -2.12 30.45 16.93
N LEU A 194 -1.10 31.04 16.32
CA LEU A 194 -1.15 31.54 14.94
C LEU A 194 -0.41 30.55 14.06
N VAL A 195 -1.10 30.01 13.07
CA VAL A 195 -0.55 28.98 12.17
C VAL A 195 -0.50 29.54 10.77
N ASP A 196 0.69 29.49 10.18
CA ASP A 196 0.84 29.59 8.75
C ASP A 196 0.34 28.27 8.12
N GLY A 197 -0.84 28.33 7.49
CA GLY A 197 -1.51 27.15 6.95
C GLY A 197 -1.02 26.68 5.59
N ASP A 198 -0.17 27.44 4.88
CA ASP A 198 0.33 27.12 3.53
C ASP A 198 1.87 27.11 3.40
N ALA A 199 2.61 27.42 4.46
CA ALA A 199 4.07 27.28 4.51
C ALA A 199 4.54 25.82 4.46
N TYR A 200 3.75 24.89 5.00
CA TYR A 200 4.09 23.47 5.07
C TYR A 200 2.89 22.58 4.76
N ASP A 201 3.19 21.37 4.29
CA ASP A 201 2.17 20.36 4.05
C ASP A 201 1.60 19.82 5.37
N TRP A 202 0.28 19.63 5.39
CA TRP A 202 -0.39 18.92 6.46
C TRP A 202 0.03 17.44 6.49
N ALA A 203 0.18 16.89 7.68
CA ALA A 203 0.62 15.51 7.88
C ALA A 203 -0.28 14.50 7.10
N PRO A 204 0.30 13.60 6.27
CA PRO A 204 -0.49 12.69 5.42
C PRO A 204 -1.48 11.80 6.16
N GLU A 205 -1.16 11.44 7.40
CA GLU A 205 -2.02 10.66 8.29
C GLU A 205 -3.34 11.34 8.66
N ILE A 206 -3.42 12.68 8.63
CA ILE A 206 -4.67 13.43 8.81
C ILE A 206 -5.69 13.05 7.71
N PHE A 207 -5.16 12.70 6.54
CA PHE A 207 -5.93 12.35 5.36
C PHE A 207 -6.14 10.84 5.21
N ALA A 208 -5.33 10.00 5.88
CA ALA A 208 -5.39 8.54 5.78
C ALA A 208 -6.71 7.96 6.29
N HIS A 209 -7.33 8.59 7.30
CA HIS A 209 -8.62 8.15 7.86
C HIS A 209 -9.84 8.56 7.03
N ALA A 210 -9.64 9.35 5.96
CA ALA A 210 -10.73 9.77 5.09
C ALA A 210 -11.12 8.72 4.03
N PHE A 211 -10.36 7.62 3.89
CA PHE A 211 -10.54 6.61 2.85
C PHE A 211 -10.52 5.19 3.41
N ASP A 212 -11.32 4.29 2.85
CA ASP A 212 -11.24 2.87 3.17
C ASP A 212 -10.05 2.22 2.43
N SER A 213 -9.77 0.95 2.74
CA SER A 213 -8.71 0.16 2.10
C SER A 213 -8.88 -0.03 0.58
N LYS A 214 -9.95 0.50 -0.03
CA LYS A 214 -10.22 0.50 -1.47
C LYS A 214 -10.12 1.89 -2.09
N GLY A 215 -9.74 2.92 -1.32
CA GLY A 215 -9.62 4.28 -1.81
C GLY A 215 -10.96 4.99 -2.04
N ALA A 216 -12.05 4.52 -1.41
CA ALA A 216 -13.34 5.22 -1.44
C ALA A 216 -13.44 6.20 -0.26
N PRO A 217 -14.00 7.42 -0.45
CA PRO A 217 -14.19 8.38 0.65
C PRO A 217 -15.09 7.78 1.74
N VAL A 218 -14.61 7.72 2.98
CA VAL A 218 -15.38 7.29 4.17
C VAL A 218 -16.30 8.43 4.60
N VAL A 219 -17.08 8.98 3.67
CA VAL A 219 -18.12 9.98 3.97
C VAL A 219 -19.37 9.27 4.51
N ALA A 220 -19.58 8.00 4.17
CA ALA A 220 -20.82 7.28 4.46
C ALA A 220 -20.83 6.46 5.77
N ARG A 221 -19.69 6.23 6.45
CA ARG A 221 -19.63 5.33 7.63
C ARG A 221 -19.38 6.00 8.98
N ASN A 222 -18.96 7.27 9.02
CA ASN A 222 -18.59 7.96 10.26
C ASN A 222 -19.55 9.12 10.62
N ILE A 223 -20.86 8.91 10.43
CA ILE A 223 -21.88 9.88 10.87
C ILE A 223 -21.92 10.00 12.40
N ALA A 224 -21.41 9.01 13.13
CA ALA A 224 -21.39 9.03 14.59
C ALA A 224 -20.30 9.92 15.23
N GLU A 225 -19.24 10.33 14.52
CA GLU A 225 -18.11 11.05 15.16
C GLU A 225 -17.52 12.26 14.42
N HIS A 226 -18.04 12.67 13.26
CA HIS A 226 -17.57 13.86 12.52
C HIS A 226 -16.02 13.94 12.38
N GLN A 227 -15.34 12.82 12.15
CA GLN A 227 -13.89 12.77 11.96
C GLN A 227 -13.54 13.04 10.49
N THR A 228 -13.54 14.31 10.11
CA THR A 228 -13.07 14.80 8.82
C THR A 228 -11.62 15.29 8.94
N PRO A 229 -10.84 15.38 7.85
CA PRO A 229 -9.46 15.83 7.92
C PRO A 229 -9.28 17.18 8.64
N GLY A 230 -10.15 18.16 8.38
CA GLY A 230 -10.12 19.45 9.08
C GLY A 230 -10.38 19.30 10.58
N SER A 231 -11.32 18.44 10.97
CA SER A 231 -11.66 18.21 12.37
C SER A 231 -10.56 17.44 13.13
N ILE A 232 -9.88 16.51 12.45
CA ILE A 232 -8.71 15.80 12.96
C ILE A 232 -7.55 16.79 13.17
N ALA A 233 -7.29 17.67 12.21
CA ALA A 233 -6.26 18.70 12.31
C ALA A 233 -6.50 19.63 13.52
N ALA A 234 -7.72 20.14 13.71
CA ALA A 234 -8.09 20.97 14.86
C ALA A 234 -7.86 20.23 16.19
N SER A 235 -8.30 18.98 16.28
CA SER A 235 -8.14 18.15 17.48
C SER A 235 -6.67 17.90 17.80
N ARG A 236 -5.84 17.66 16.78
CA ARG A 236 -4.41 17.41 16.95
C ARG A 236 -3.66 18.67 17.43
N ILE A 237 -3.94 19.83 16.85
CA ILE A 237 -3.34 21.10 17.31
C ILE A 237 -3.69 21.33 18.78
N ARG A 238 -4.97 21.18 19.17
CA ARG A 238 -5.40 21.34 20.57
C ARG A 238 -4.64 20.39 21.50
N GLN A 239 -4.51 19.12 21.14
CA GLN A 239 -3.80 18.13 21.96
C GLN A 239 -2.32 18.50 22.15
N GLN A 240 -1.66 18.96 21.08
CA GLN A 240 -0.26 19.37 21.15
C GLN A 240 -0.07 20.62 22.02
N VAL A 241 -0.96 21.60 21.89
CA VAL A 241 -0.92 22.81 22.73
C VAL A 241 -1.19 22.48 24.19
N LEU A 242 -2.15 21.59 24.49
CA LEU A 242 -2.39 21.12 25.85
C LEU A 242 -1.19 20.39 26.43
N ALA A 243 -0.55 19.51 25.65
CA ALA A 243 0.66 18.82 26.05
C ALA A 243 1.78 19.82 26.39
N TYR A 244 1.97 20.84 25.55
CA TYR A 244 2.94 21.91 25.80
C TYR A 244 2.63 22.69 27.09
N ILE A 245 1.38 23.11 27.31
CA ILE A 245 0.96 23.81 28.53
C ILE A 245 1.29 22.98 29.79
N LEU A 246 1.00 21.67 29.75
CA LEU A 246 1.29 20.74 30.85
C LEU A 246 2.80 20.57 31.09
N GLU A 247 3.60 20.54 30.01
CA GLU A 247 5.05 20.38 30.09
C GLU A 247 5.76 21.63 30.63
N THR A 248 5.16 22.81 30.49
CA THR A 248 5.75 24.09 30.93
C THR A 248 5.68 24.31 32.46
N LYS A 249 5.43 23.25 33.25
CA LYS A 249 5.49 23.21 34.74
C LYS A 249 4.85 24.41 35.46
N GLY A 250 3.70 24.87 34.98
CA GLY A 250 2.91 25.91 35.64
C GLY A 250 3.21 27.35 35.21
N GLN A 251 4.08 27.60 34.22
CA GLN A 251 4.21 28.94 33.62
C GLN A 251 2.93 29.38 32.90
N ILE A 252 2.21 28.42 32.30
CA ILE A 252 0.91 28.65 31.67
C ILE A 252 -0.15 27.90 32.48
N PRO A 253 -1.22 28.55 32.97
CA PRO A 253 -2.28 27.87 33.68
C PRO A 253 -2.94 26.78 32.81
N GLY A 254 -3.14 25.58 33.36
CA GLY A 254 -3.83 24.49 32.66
C GLY A 254 -5.30 24.79 32.32
N SER A 255 -5.89 25.80 32.96
CA SER A 255 -7.23 26.34 32.68
C SER A 255 -7.26 27.33 31.50
N SER A 256 -6.13 27.60 30.85
CA SER A 256 -6.05 28.56 29.76
C SER A 256 -6.89 28.12 28.56
N LYS A 257 -7.71 29.04 28.04
CA LYS A 257 -8.45 28.81 26.79
C LYS A 257 -7.49 28.80 25.60
N ILE A 258 -7.69 27.90 24.65
CA ILE A 258 -6.85 27.82 23.44
C ILE A 258 -7.62 28.46 22.29
N ILE A 259 -7.02 29.49 21.69
CA ILE A 259 -7.51 30.16 20.50
C ILE A 259 -6.56 29.83 19.37
N THR A 260 -7.03 29.19 18.30
CA THR A 260 -6.20 28.83 17.15
C THR A 260 -6.69 29.53 15.91
N ARG A 261 -5.80 30.22 15.20
CA ARG A 261 -6.11 30.87 13.92
C ARG A 261 -5.12 30.40 12.88
N VAL A 262 -5.63 29.73 11.85
CA VAL A 262 -4.85 29.27 10.71
C VAL A 262 -5.05 30.24 9.55
N PHE A 263 -3.97 30.75 8.96
CA PHE A 263 -4.02 31.67 7.83
C PHE A 263 -3.42 31.01 6.59
N CYS A 264 -4.21 30.94 5.53
CA CYS A 264 -3.85 30.25 4.30
C CYS A 264 -4.40 31.02 3.09
N ASN A 265 -3.65 31.07 2.00
CA ASN A 265 -4.13 31.59 0.73
C ASN A 265 -4.84 30.48 -0.06
N MET A 266 -6.17 30.37 0.08
CA MET A 266 -6.93 29.28 -0.55
C MET A 266 -6.88 29.31 -2.08
N ASN A 267 -6.63 30.48 -2.68
CA ASN A 267 -6.54 30.66 -4.13
C ASN A 267 -5.18 30.25 -4.71
N GLY A 268 -4.14 30.12 -3.88
CA GLY A 268 -2.82 29.55 -4.27
C GLY A 268 -2.65 28.07 -3.88
N TYR A 269 -3.54 27.58 -3.02
CA TYR A 269 -3.47 26.29 -2.33
C TYR A 269 -3.68 25.05 -3.22
N GLU A 270 -4.18 25.21 -4.44
CA GLU A 270 -4.31 24.10 -5.42
C GLU A 270 -2.94 23.54 -5.86
N SER A 271 -1.86 24.30 -5.64
CA SER A 271 -0.50 23.92 -6.03
C SER A 271 0.20 23.07 -4.96
N HIS A 272 -0.08 23.34 -3.68
CA HIS A 272 0.65 22.79 -2.52
C HIS A 272 -0.06 21.62 -1.83
N LEU A 273 -1.31 21.34 -2.16
CA LEU A 273 -1.91 20.07 -1.76
C LEU A 273 -1.18 18.92 -2.48
N ASN A 274 -0.31 18.22 -1.73
CA ASN A 274 0.31 16.96 -2.11
C ASN A 274 -0.65 16.06 -2.90
N LEU A 275 -0.10 15.27 -3.84
CA LEU A 275 -0.81 14.27 -4.67
C LEU A 275 -1.96 13.51 -3.98
N PRO A 276 -1.88 13.09 -2.70
CA PRO A 276 -3.03 12.55 -1.97
C PRO A 276 -4.23 13.52 -1.92
N ALA A 277 -4.08 14.79 -1.53
CA ALA A 277 -5.18 15.73 -1.46
C ALA A 277 -5.74 16.14 -2.85
N LYS A 278 -4.90 16.17 -3.90
CA LYS A 278 -5.36 16.27 -5.30
C LYS A 278 -6.19 15.06 -5.73
N ARG A 279 -5.88 13.84 -5.27
CA ARG A 279 -6.70 12.63 -5.49
C ARG A 279 -7.97 12.61 -4.64
N MET A 280 -8.02 13.37 -3.55
CA MET A 280 -9.15 13.38 -2.60
C MET A 280 -10.36 14.17 -3.08
N ASN A 281 -10.24 14.95 -4.17
CA ASN A 281 -11.32 15.76 -4.74
C ASN A 281 -12.07 16.60 -3.67
N ARG A 282 -11.37 17.00 -2.60
CA ARG A 282 -11.93 17.81 -1.53
C ARG A 282 -11.41 19.23 -1.66
N SER A 283 -12.34 20.17 -1.72
CA SER A 283 -11.98 21.58 -1.79
C SER A 283 -11.25 22.00 -0.49
N PRO A 284 -10.20 22.83 -0.57
CA PRO A 284 -9.59 23.47 0.61
C PRO A 284 -10.62 24.15 1.52
N ARG A 285 -11.72 24.64 0.93
CA ARG A 285 -12.85 25.22 1.65
C ARG A 285 -13.55 24.22 2.57
N THR A 286 -13.75 22.98 2.12
CA THR A 286 -14.35 21.92 2.96
C THR A 286 -13.47 21.61 4.16
N PHE A 287 -12.14 21.54 3.96
CA PHE A 287 -11.19 21.35 5.06
C PHE A 287 -11.27 22.50 6.08
N ALA A 288 -11.27 23.75 5.60
CA ALA A 288 -11.36 24.93 6.45
C ALA A 288 -12.66 25.01 7.25
N LEU A 289 -13.79 24.65 6.63
CA LEU A 289 -15.09 24.55 7.30
C LEU A 289 -15.07 23.47 8.38
N ASP A 290 -14.60 22.27 8.04
CA ASP A 290 -14.48 21.14 8.96
C ASP A 290 -13.59 21.48 10.18
N PHE A 291 -12.50 22.22 9.95
CA PHE A 291 -11.61 22.70 11.00
C PHE A 291 -12.31 23.68 11.93
N THR A 292 -12.94 24.71 11.35
CA THR A 292 -13.57 25.81 12.09
C THR A 292 -14.78 25.33 12.89
N GLN A 293 -15.57 24.40 12.34
CA GLN A 293 -16.77 23.89 13.00
C GLN A 293 -16.48 22.86 14.11
N LYS A 294 -15.27 22.26 14.13
CA LYS A 294 -14.97 21.19 15.09
C LYS A 294 -14.95 21.66 16.54
N MET A 295 -14.44 22.86 16.80
CA MET A 295 -14.32 23.36 18.17
C MET A 295 -14.40 24.89 18.23
N PRO A 296 -14.98 25.45 19.30
CA PRO A 296 -15.01 26.89 19.49
C PRO A 296 -13.58 27.44 19.59
N LEU A 297 -13.40 28.69 19.13
CA LEU A 297 -12.12 29.43 19.14
C LEU A 297 -11.05 28.88 18.17
N PHE A 298 -11.43 28.01 17.25
CA PHE A 298 -10.57 27.54 16.16
C PHE A 298 -11.11 28.09 14.85
N ASP A 299 -10.31 28.91 14.18
CA ASP A 299 -10.70 29.57 12.95
C ASP A 299 -9.69 29.26 11.84
N TYR A 300 -10.20 29.02 10.62
CA TYR A 300 -9.38 28.88 9.42
C TYR A 300 -9.72 30.02 8.45
N PHE A 301 -8.78 30.94 8.24
CA PHE A 301 -8.96 32.14 7.44
C PHE A 301 -8.31 32.00 6.06
N ASP A 302 -9.07 32.36 5.03
CA ASP A 302 -8.51 32.66 3.70
C ASP A 302 -7.90 34.07 3.73
N ALA A 303 -6.57 34.14 3.78
CA ALA A 303 -5.83 35.40 3.79
C ALA A 303 -5.61 35.97 2.37
N GLY A 304 -5.97 35.21 1.33
CA GLY A 304 -5.75 35.58 -0.07
C GLY A 304 -4.29 35.90 -0.41
N ARG A 305 -4.09 36.67 -1.49
CA ARG A 305 -2.75 37.16 -1.93
C ARG A 305 -2.16 38.24 -1.02
N GLY A 306 -2.78 38.56 0.11
CA GLY A 306 -2.32 39.66 0.99
C GLY A 306 -1.49 39.19 2.19
N LYS A 307 -1.25 37.88 2.31
CA LYS A 307 -0.67 37.26 3.50
C LYS A 307 0.76 37.72 3.79
N GLU A 308 1.57 37.95 2.76
CA GLU A 308 2.93 38.51 2.89
C GLU A 308 2.98 39.82 3.70
N ARG A 309 1.88 40.59 3.76
CA ARG A 309 1.82 41.83 4.55
C ARG A 309 1.59 41.63 6.05
N VAL A 310 1.15 40.44 6.47
CA VAL A 310 0.91 40.10 7.88
C VAL A 310 2.18 39.55 8.53
N ASP A 311 2.95 38.75 7.81
CA ASP A 311 4.23 38.22 8.29
C ASP A 311 5.25 39.32 8.57
N ASP A 312 5.25 40.38 7.76
CA ASP A 312 6.10 41.58 7.97
C ASP A 312 5.71 42.37 9.23
N LYS A 313 4.43 42.35 9.64
CA LYS A 313 3.96 43.05 10.84
C LYS A 313 4.25 42.29 12.13
N ILE A 314 4.09 40.96 12.13
CA ILE A 314 4.35 40.13 13.32
C ILE A 314 5.85 40.07 13.64
N ARG A 315 6.71 40.10 12.61
CA ARG A 315 8.17 40.13 12.81
C ARG A 315 8.68 41.42 13.46
N GLY A 316 7.96 42.53 13.31
CA GLY A 316 8.32 43.83 13.88
C GLY A 316 7.92 44.04 15.34
N GLU A 317 6.86 43.38 15.83
CA GLU A 317 6.32 43.61 17.19
C GLU A 317 6.88 42.67 18.27
N PHE A 318 7.55 41.58 17.91
CA PHE A 318 8.03 40.54 18.86
C PHE A 318 9.55 40.35 18.90
N MET A 319 10.34 41.28 18.34
CA MET A 319 11.77 41.27 18.64
C MET A 319 12.01 41.80 20.06
N PRO A 320 12.77 41.07 20.91
CA PRO A 320 13.23 41.62 22.18
C PRO A 320 14.25 42.73 21.89
N LEU A 321 14.14 43.84 22.64
CA LEU A 321 15.23 44.80 22.83
C LEU A 321 16.44 44.11 23.48
#